data_AF-R9L9Y3-F1
#
_entry.id   AF-R9L9Y3-F1
#
_cell.length_a   1.000
_cell.length_b   1.000
_cell.length_c   1.000
_cell.angle_alpha   90.00
_cell.angle_beta   90.00
_cell.angle_gamma   90.00
#
_symmetry.space_group_name_H-M   'P 1'
#
loop_
_entity.id
_entity.type
_entity.pdbx_description
1 polymer ?
#
loop_
_entity_poly.entity_id
_entity_poly.type
_entity_poly.pdbx_seq_one_letter_code
_entity_poly.pdbx_strand_id
1 'polypeptide(L)'
;MRNGIDTEFFVQHIQCTREQKMECLDTVRLLLDIAFTAREFGLLKLEELIQDHVRFSDRFLRKAVNLTIEISKPENIREVLYNYLFTSCYASNQQFLNGVIITETMVAVGQSESLDYIFTYLIPSYFGLDYEGDAIRIYRNYRAGLRKLDAAKAKEGEQA
;
A
#
# COMPACT_ATOMS: atom_id res chain seq x y z
N MET A 1 2.34 -21.57 0.95
CA MET A 1 2.58 -21.64 -0.51
C MET A 1 1.62 -22.66 -1.10
N ARG A 2 0.61 -22.25 -1.87
CA ARG A 2 -0.35 -23.17 -2.50
C ARG A 2 -0.58 -22.77 -3.95
N ASN A 3 -0.23 -23.69 -4.83
CA ASN A 3 -0.64 -23.92 -6.21
C ASN A 3 -0.75 -22.69 -7.14
N GLY A 4 0.37 -22.37 -7.78
CA GLY A 4 0.34 -21.79 -9.14
C GLY A 4 0.54 -20.28 -9.26
N ILE A 5 1.05 -19.58 -8.24
CA ILE A 5 1.89 -18.43 -8.59
C ILE A 5 3.07 -19.07 -9.31
N ASP A 6 3.13 -18.88 -10.62
CA ASP A 6 4.33 -19.20 -11.37
C ASP A 6 5.46 -18.39 -10.74
N THR A 7 6.21 -19.06 -9.87
CA THR A 7 7.27 -18.45 -9.07
C THR A 7 8.34 -17.91 -10.01
N GLU A 8 8.48 -18.54 -11.19
CA GLU A 8 9.32 -18.06 -12.27
C GLU A 8 8.78 -16.74 -12.83
N PHE A 9 7.48 -16.67 -13.17
CA PHE A 9 6.84 -15.41 -13.59
C PHE A 9 7.05 -14.31 -12.55
N PHE A 10 6.76 -14.59 -11.27
CA PHE A 10 6.91 -13.60 -10.21
C PHE A 10 8.35 -13.11 -10.09
N VAL A 11 9.33 -14.02 -10.09
CA VAL A 11 10.76 -13.67 -10.00
C VAL A 11 11.22 -12.84 -11.20
N GLN A 12 10.77 -13.16 -12.41
CA GLN A 12 11.14 -12.43 -13.62
C GLN A 12 10.58 -10.99 -13.62
N HIS A 13 9.36 -10.80 -13.11
CA HIS A 13 8.66 -9.52 -13.22
C HIS A 13 8.81 -8.62 -11.98
N ILE A 14 9.19 -9.17 -10.82
CA ILE A 14 9.45 -8.37 -9.60
C ILE A 14 10.84 -7.70 -9.64
N GLN A 15 11.74 -8.15 -10.51
CA GLN A 15 13.08 -7.57 -10.67
C GLN A 15 12.99 -6.20 -11.32
N CYS A 16 13.04 -5.17 -10.48
CA CYS A 16 13.02 -3.76 -10.89
C CYS A 16 14.40 -3.11 -10.75
N THR A 17 14.71 -2.18 -11.65
CA THR A 17 15.85 -1.26 -11.47
C THR A 17 15.60 -0.34 -10.28
N ARG A 18 16.64 0.39 -9.87
CA ARG A 18 16.52 1.40 -8.82
C ARG A 18 15.47 2.46 -9.17
N GLU A 19 15.51 2.98 -10.38
CA GLU A 19 14.62 4.04 -10.86
C GLU A 19 13.16 3.58 -10.80
N GLN A 20 12.91 2.37 -11.27
CA GLN A 20 11.59 1.73 -11.21
C GLN A 20 11.09 1.58 -9.76
N LYS A 21 11.95 1.17 -8.83
CA LYS A 21 11.61 1.12 -7.41
C LYS A 21 11.30 2.51 -6.85
N MET A 22 12.09 3.52 -7.22
CA MET A 22 11.87 4.90 -6.76
C MET A 22 10.53 5.45 -7.23
N GLU A 23 10.07 5.11 -8.43
CA GLU A 23 8.74 5.48 -8.94
C GLU A 23 7.60 4.87 -8.11
N CYS A 24 7.80 3.67 -7.54
CA CYS A 24 6.82 3.04 -6.65
C CYS A 24 6.64 3.76 -5.31
N LEU A 25 7.55 4.68 -4.93
CA LEU A 25 7.46 5.40 -3.66
C LEU A 25 6.25 6.33 -3.57
N ASP A 26 5.75 6.84 -4.70
CA ASP A 26 4.51 7.62 -4.71
C ASP A 26 3.30 6.76 -4.37
N THR A 27 3.27 5.52 -4.88
CA THR A 27 2.28 4.52 -4.49
C THR A 27 2.36 4.23 -2.99
N VAL A 28 3.56 4.08 -2.42
CA VAL A 28 3.74 3.85 -0.97
C VAL A 28 3.15 5.01 -0.14
N ARG A 29 3.28 6.26 -0.57
CA ARG A 29 2.67 7.42 0.10
C ARG A 29 1.14 7.33 0.10
N LEU A 30 0.55 7.05 -1.07
CA LEU A 30 -0.90 6.88 -1.19
C LEU A 30 -1.42 5.72 -0.32
N LEU A 31 -0.70 4.61 -0.32
CA LEU A 31 -1.01 3.43 0.49
C LEU A 31 -0.95 3.71 1.99
N LEU A 32 0.00 4.55 2.42
CA LEU A 32 0.09 4.99 3.81
C LEU A 32 -1.12 5.82 4.24
N ASP A 33 -1.57 6.74 3.38
CA ASP A 33 -2.78 7.53 3.64
C ASP A 33 -4.04 6.66 3.70
N ILE A 34 -4.13 5.65 2.82
CA ILE A 34 -5.22 4.66 2.83
C ILE A 34 -5.18 3.86 4.14
N ALA A 35 -4.03 3.28 4.49
CA ALA A 35 -3.91 2.44 5.67
C ALA A 35 -4.15 3.23 6.97
N PHE A 36 -3.70 4.48 7.04
CA PHE A 36 -4.00 5.37 8.15
C PHE A 36 -5.50 5.67 8.23
N THR A 37 -6.13 6.04 7.11
CA THR A 37 -7.57 6.30 7.05
C THR A 37 -8.37 5.09 7.49
N ALA A 38 -8.01 3.90 7.01
CA ALA A 38 -8.63 2.64 7.38
C ALA A 38 -8.56 2.38 8.89
N ARG A 39 -7.41 2.66 9.50
CA ARG A 39 -7.15 2.44 10.92
C ARG A 39 -7.92 3.42 11.81
N GLU A 40 -7.92 4.70 11.45
CA GLU A 40 -8.49 5.76 12.30
C GLU A 40 -10.01 5.93 12.10
N PHE A 41 -10.49 5.71 10.88
CA PHE A 41 -11.88 5.99 10.51
C PHE A 41 -12.66 4.76 10.00
N GLY A 42 -12.01 3.61 9.91
CA GLY A 42 -12.60 2.37 9.44
C GLY A 42 -12.58 2.20 7.92
N LEU A 43 -12.78 0.97 7.45
CA LEU A 43 -12.72 0.60 6.03
C LEU A 43 -13.78 1.30 5.18
N LEU A 44 -14.97 1.54 5.71
CA LEU A 44 -16.04 2.23 4.98
C LEU A 44 -15.65 3.66 4.57
N LYS A 45 -14.78 4.32 5.35
CA LYS A 45 -14.30 5.66 5.02
C LYS A 45 -13.42 5.69 3.77
N LEU A 46 -12.84 4.54 3.40
CA LEU A 46 -12.02 4.44 2.21
C LEU A 46 -12.82 4.63 0.92
N GLU A 47 -14.12 4.29 0.91
CA GLU A 47 -14.98 4.48 -0.26
C GLU A 47 -15.10 5.96 -0.63
N GLU A 48 -15.21 6.83 0.37
CA GLU A 48 -15.21 8.28 0.18
C GLU A 48 -13.82 8.79 -0.27
N LEU A 49 -12.75 8.26 0.34
CA LEU A 49 -11.38 8.68 0.04
C LEU A 49 -11.02 8.47 -1.43
N ILE A 50 -11.40 7.32 -2.01
CA ILE A 50 -11.04 6.96 -3.39
C ILE A 50 -11.91 7.64 -4.47
N GLN A 51 -12.93 8.42 -4.09
CA GLN A 51 -13.72 9.22 -5.05
C GLN A 51 -12.90 10.35 -5.67
N ASP A 52 -11.80 10.77 -5.03
CA ASP A 52 -10.82 11.65 -5.66
C ASP A 52 -10.05 10.90 -6.75
N HIS A 53 -10.64 10.86 -7.96
CA HIS A 53 -10.08 10.18 -9.11
C HIS A 53 -8.81 10.84 -9.67
N VAL A 54 -8.47 12.06 -9.24
CA VAL A 54 -7.22 12.71 -9.62
C VAL A 54 -6.09 12.14 -8.78
N ARG A 55 -6.26 12.11 -7.45
CA ARG A 55 -5.28 11.55 -6.52
C ARG A 55 -5.19 10.03 -6.63
N PHE A 56 -6.32 9.34 -6.72
CA PHE A 56 -6.41 7.89 -6.82
C PHE A 56 -6.73 7.48 -8.25
N SER A 57 -5.91 7.89 -9.21
CA SER A 57 -6.14 7.65 -10.64
C SER A 57 -5.94 6.19 -11.05
N ASP A 58 -5.12 5.44 -10.32
CA ASP A 58 -4.83 4.02 -10.54
C ASP A 58 -6.09 3.16 -10.36
N ARG A 59 -6.50 2.48 -11.45
CA ARG A 59 -7.69 1.63 -11.49
C ARG A 59 -7.55 0.37 -10.63
N PHE A 60 -6.34 -0.19 -10.58
CA PHE A 60 -6.04 -1.39 -9.79
C PHE A 60 -6.08 -1.07 -8.30
N LEU A 61 -5.51 0.07 -7.87
CA LEU A 61 -5.60 0.56 -6.49
C LEU A 61 -7.05 0.71 -6.04
N ARG A 62 -7.88 1.41 -6.81
CA ARG A 62 -9.31 1.58 -6.47
C ARG A 62 -10.04 0.23 -6.37
N LYS A 63 -9.73 -0.70 -7.29
CA LYS A 63 -10.29 -2.05 -7.23
C LYS A 63 -9.87 -2.78 -5.96
N ALA A 64 -8.60 -2.68 -5.55
CA ALA A 64 -8.08 -3.29 -4.33
C ALA A 64 -8.73 -2.71 -3.07
N VAL A 65 -8.96 -1.40 -3.02
CA VAL A 65 -9.71 -0.76 -1.93
C VAL A 65 -11.14 -1.30 -1.85
N ASN A 66 -11.89 -1.32 -2.97
CA ASN A 66 -13.27 -1.83 -2.98
C ASN A 66 -13.34 -3.29 -2.54
N LEU A 67 -12.43 -4.15 -3.03
CA LEU A 67 -12.38 -5.55 -2.61
C LEU A 67 -12.13 -5.69 -1.10
N THR A 68 -11.32 -4.81 -0.51
CA THR A 68 -11.03 -4.82 0.93
C THR A 68 -12.23 -4.40 1.77
N ILE A 69 -13.10 -3.54 1.23
CA ILE A 69 -14.36 -3.16 1.87
C ILE A 69 -15.39 -4.28 1.77
N GLU A 70 -15.49 -4.91 0.60
CA GLU A 70 -16.54 -5.88 0.28
C GLU A 70 -16.27 -7.31 0.80
N ILE A 71 -15.00 -7.72 0.88
CA ILE A 71 -14.63 -9.12 1.16
C ILE A 71 -14.04 -9.25 2.56
N SER A 72 -14.69 -10.04 3.42
CA SER A 72 -14.24 -10.23 4.81
C SER A 72 -13.04 -11.16 4.98
N LYS A 73 -12.71 -11.99 3.96
CA LYS A 73 -11.60 -12.96 4.03
C LYS A 73 -10.38 -12.42 3.27
N PRO A 74 -9.29 -12.05 3.96
CA PRO A 74 -8.11 -11.46 3.31
C PRO A 74 -7.43 -12.36 2.29
N GLU A 75 -7.49 -13.68 2.47
CA GLU A 75 -6.95 -14.62 1.50
C GLU A 75 -7.70 -14.59 0.16
N ASN A 76 -9.01 -14.34 0.18
CA ASN A 76 -9.79 -14.19 -1.03
C ASN A 76 -9.46 -12.87 -1.74
N ILE A 77 -9.19 -11.79 -0.98
CA ILE A 77 -8.73 -10.52 -1.54
C ILE A 77 -7.40 -10.73 -2.26
N ARG A 78 -6.45 -11.39 -1.59
CA ARG A 78 -5.13 -11.72 -2.15
C ARG A 78 -5.27 -12.49 -3.46
N GLU A 79 -6.04 -13.58 -3.46
CA GLU A 79 -6.25 -14.42 -4.63
C GLU A 79 -6.84 -13.62 -5.81
N VAL A 80 -7.90 -12.85 -5.57
CA VAL A 80 -8.56 -12.06 -6.62
C VAL A 80 -7.61 -11.01 -7.19
N LEU A 81 -6.84 -10.32 -6.33
CA LEU A 81 -5.89 -9.30 -6.78
C LEU A 81 -4.71 -9.88 -7.57
N TYR A 82 -4.16 -11.02 -7.15
CA TYR A 82 -3.14 -11.71 -7.94
C TYR A 82 -3.68 -12.25 -9.26
N ASN A 83 -4.94 -12.71 -9.31
CA ASN A 83 -5.56 -13.08 -10.58
C ASN A 83 -5.65 -11.87 -11.52
N TYR A 84 -6.03 -10.70 -11.03
CA TYR A 84 -5.97 -9.47 -11.82
C TYR A 84 -4.53 -9.12 -12.24
N LEU A 85 -3.55 -9.28 -11.36
CA LEU A 85 -2.14 -9.06 -11.71
C LEU A 85 -1.72 -9.97 -12.88
N PHE A 86 -1.93 -11.28 -12.78
CA PHE A 86 -1.46 -12.22 -13.81
C PHE A 86 -2.25 -12.18 -15.11
N THR A 87 -3.52 -11.76 -15.08
CA THR A 87 -4.36 -11.63 -16.29
C THR A 87 -4.28 -10.27 -16.95
N SER A 88 -3.69 -9.27 -16.28
CA SER A 88 -3.48 -7.96 -16.87
C SER A 88 -2.14 -7.91 -17.60
N CYS A 89 -2.13 -7.33 -18.80
CA CYS A 89 -0.89 -7.05 -19.52
C CYS A 89 -0.18 -5.86 -18.86
N TYR A 90 0.69 -6.13 -17.89
CA TYR A 90 1.62 -5.10 -17.42
C TYR A 90 2.63 -4.77 -18.50
N ALA A 91 2.83 -3.48 -18.75
CA ALA A 91 3.78 -2.99 -19.73
C ALA A 91 5.22 -2.99 -19.19
N SER A 92 5.41 -3.08 -17.86
CA SER A 92 6.72 -3.05 -17.23
C SER A 92 6.76 -3.76 -15.86
N ASN A 93 7.96 -4.18 -15.44
CA ASN A 93 8.23 -4.73 -14.11
C ASN A 93 7.84 -3.75 -13.00
N GLN A 94 8.02 -2.45 -13.24
CA GLN A 94 7.62 -1.39 -12.32
C GLN A 94 6.12 -1.42 -12.02
N GLN A 95 5.27 -1.60 -13.04
CA GLN A 95 3.83 -1.68 -12.85
C GLN A 95 3.42 -2.96 -12.10
N PHE A 96 4.11 -4.07 -12.37
CA PHE A 96 3.92 -5.31 -11.63
C PHE A 96 4.28 -5.14 -10.15
N LEU A 97 5.45 -4.57 -9.84
CA LEU A 97 5.87 -4.25 -8.46
C LEU A 97 4.84 -3.34 -7.77
N ASN A 98 4.37 -2.29 -8.46
CA ASN A 98 3.31 -1.42 -7.97
C ASN A 98 2.04 -2.20 -7.61
N GLY A 99 1.61 -3.12 -8.47
CA GLY A 99 0.47 -3.96 -8.20
C GLY A 99 0.67 -4.90 -7.01
N VAL A 100 1.88 -5.45 -6.83
CA VAL A 100 2.23 -6.29 -5.68
C VAL A 100 2.17 -5.51 -4.37
N ILE A 101 2.78 -4.31 -4.30
CA ILE A 101 2.76 -3.49 -3.07
C ILE A 101 1.34 -3.03 -2.73
N ILE A 102 0.51 -2.73 -3.73
CA ILE A 102 -0.91 -2.42 -3.53
C ILE A 102 -1.62 -3.64 -2.94
N THR A 103 -1.43 -4.80 -3.56
CA THR A 103 -2.08 -6.05 -3.14
C THR A 103 -1.77 -6.39 -1.70
N GLU A 104 -0.49 -6.44 -1.34
CA GLU A 104 -0.08 -6.86 0.01
C GLU A 104 -0.40 -5.81 1.06
N THR A 105 -0.38 -4.53 0.72
CA THR A 105 -0.87 -3.49 1.64
C THR A 105 -2.36 -3.67 1.91
N MET A 106 -3.17 -3.83 0.87
CA MET A 106 -4.62 -3.93 1.04
C MET A 106 -5.03 -5.20 1.79
N VAL A 107 -4.32 -6.30 1.58
CA VAL A 107 -4.52 -7.52 2.36
C VAL A 107 -4.17 -7.30 3.83
N ALA A 108 -3.03 -6.66 4.13
CA ALA A 108 -2.64 -6.35 5.50
C ALA A 108 -3.62 -5.37 6.18
N VAL A 109 -4.12 -4.38 5.44
CA VAL A 109 -5.18 -3.47 5.91
C VAL A 109 -6.46 -4.24 6.22
N GLY A 110 -6.89 -5.16 5.34
CA GLY A 110 -8.04 -6.03 5.58
C GLY A 110 -7.85 -6.98 6.78
N GLN A 111 -6.61 -7.33 7.10
CA GLN A 111 -6.23 -8.09 8.30
C GLN A 111 -6.14 -7.24 9.57
N SER A 112 -6.34 -5.92 9.47
CA SER A 112 -6.13 -4.97 10.57
C SER A 112 -4.71 -5.01 11.15
N GLU A 113 -3.72 -5.26 10.28
CA GLU A 113 -2.32 -5.29 10.68
C GLU A 113 -1.80 -3.89 11.07
N SER A 114 -0.77 -3.86 11.92
CA SER A 114 -0.21 -2.59 12.39
C SER A 114 0.50 -1.83 11.25
N LEU A 115 0.36 -0.51 11.23
CA LEU A 115 1.10 0.36 10.28
C LEU A 115 2.62 0.20 10.41
N ASP A 116 3.11 -0.03 11.64
CA ASP A 116 4.54 -0.29 11.88
C ASP A 116 4.98 -1.56 11.15
N TYR A 117 4.19 -2.65 11.20
CA TYR A 117 4.47 -3.87 10.45
C TYR A 117 4.47 -3.62 8.93
N ILE A 118 3.40 -3.01 8.42
CA ILE A 118 3.19 -2.80 6.97
C ILE A 118 4.33 -1.96 6.39
N PHE A 119 4.63 -0.81 6.99
CA PHE A 119 5.51 0.18 6.37
C PHE A 119 6.96 0.18 6.89
N THR A 120 7.28 -0.62 7.92
CA THR A 120 8.66 -0.83 8.35
C THR A 120 9.24 -2.14 7.83
N TYR A 121 8.41 -3.15 7.56
CA TYR A 121 8.88 -4.49 7.20
C TYR A 121 8.27 -5.01 5.91
N LEU A 122 6.93 -5.11 5.82
CA LEU A 122 6.27 -5.77 4.69
C LEU A 122 6.55 -5.05 3.36
N ILE A 123 6.16 -3.79 3.23
CA ILE A 123 6.31 -3.03 1.99
C ILE A 123 7.78 -2.77 1.66
N PRO A 124 8.65 -2.36 2.61
CA PRO A 124 10.07 -2.21 2.32
C PRO A 124 10.75 -3.50 1.83
N SER A 125 10.29 -4.69 2.21
CA SER A 125 10.88 -5.96 1.75
C SER A 125 10.84 -6.13 0.21
N TYR A 126 9.85 -5.55 -0.46
CA TYR A 126 9.74 -5.57 -1.93
C TYR A 126 10.77 -4.65 -2.64
N PHE A 127 11.38 -3.72 -1.89
CA PHE A 127 12.43 -2.84 -2.41
C PHE A 127 13.82 -3.50 -2.30
N GLY A 128 13.94 -4.57 -1.51
CA GLY A 128 15.20 -5.25 -1.23
C GLY A 128 16.12 -4.45 -0.30
N LEU A 129 17.18 -5.10 0.18
CA LEU A 129 18.07 -4.57 1.22
C LEU A 129 18.73 -3.23 0.87
N ASP A 130 18.98 -2.99 -0.43
CA ASP A 130 19.66 -1.76 -0.88
C ASP A 130 18.74 -0.53 -0.87
N TYR A 131 17.42 -0.71 -0.94
CA TYR A 131 16.45 0.38 -1.16
C TYR A 131 15.31 0.43 -0.15
N GLU A 132 15.19 -0.54 0.75
CA GLU A 132 14.17 -0.56 1.81
C GLU A 132 14.19 0.71 2.66
N GLY A 133 15.37 1.31 2.88
CA GLY A 133 15.54 2.52 3.66
C GLY A 133 14.79 3.73 3.10
N ASP A 134 14.62 3.80 1.77
CA ASP A 134 13.87 4.87 1.11
C ASP A 134 12.36 4.73 1.38
N ALA A 135 11.83 3.50 1.32
CA ALA A 135 10.44 3.21 1.67
C ALA A 135 10.16 3.45 3.17
N ILE A 136 11.03 2.99 4.06
CA ILE A 136 10.91 3.21 5.51
C ILE A 136 10.93 4.71 5.84
N ARG A 137 11.75 5.50 5.14
CA ARG A 137 11.85 6.94 5.36
C ARG A 137 10.52 7.66 5.12
N ILE A 138 9.71 7.21 4.17
CA ILE A 138 8.37 7.76 3.92
C ILE A 138 7.51 7.62 5.18
N TYR A 139 7.47 6.43 5.76
CA TYR A 139 6.69 6.17 6.97
C TYR A 139 7.19 6.95 8.18
N ARG A 140 8.52 7.01 8.38
CA ARG A 140 9.12 7.80 9.46
C ARG A 140 8.78 9.29 9.35
N ASN A 141 8.85 9.84 8.15
CA ASN A 141 8.50 11.24 7.89
C ASN A 141 7.02 11.52 8.17
N TYR A 142 6.16 10.61 7.73
CA TYR A 142 4.72 10.70 7.98
C TYR A 142 4.41 10.69 9.49
N ARG A 143 4.96 9.73 10.23
CA ARG A 143 4.78 9.62 11.68
C ARG A 143 5.32 10.83 12.44
N ALA A 144 6.46 11.37 12.01
CA ALA A 144 7.00 12.61 12.57
C ALA A 144 6.10 13.81 12.29
N GLY A 145 5.47 13.88 11.11
CA GLY A 145 4.48 14.89 10.75
C GLY A 145 3.24 14.82 11.65
N LEU A 146 2.67 13.63 11.86
CA LEU A 146 1.52 13.44 12.76
C LEU A 146 1.81 13.92 14.18
N ARG A 147 2.96 13.52 14.75
CA ARG A 147 3.36 13.96 16.10
C ARG A 147 3.46 15.48 16.23
N LYS A 148 3.92 16.17 15.18
CA LYS A 148 4.00 17.63 15.17
C LYS A 148 2.62 18.27 15.14
N LEU A 149 1.68 17.71 14.36
CA LEU A 149 0.29 18.15 14.32
C LEU A 149 -0.40 17.98 15.67
N ASP A 150 -0.21 16.84 16.32
CA ASP A 150 -0.79 16.57 17.64
C ASP A 150 -0.23 17.53 18.70
N ALA A 151 1.08 17.77 18.68
CA ALA A 151 1.73 18.72 19.58
C ALA A 151 1.29 20.18 19.33
N ALA A 152 0.94 20.55 18.10
CA ALA A 152 0.41 21.87 17.78
C ALA A 152 -1.01 22.05 18.31
N LYS A 153 -1.90 21.06 18.08
CA LYS A 153 -3.29 21.07 18.58
C LYS A 153 -3.35 21.13 20.12
N ALA A 154 -2.44 20.43 20.80
CA ALA A 154 -2.37 20.46 22.27
C ALA A 154 -2.04 21.87 22.81
N LYS A 155 -1.20 22.63 22.11
CA LYS A 155 -0.83 24.01 22.50
C LYS A 155 -1.93 25.03 22.24
N GLU A 156 -2.72 24.84 21.19
CA GLU A 156 -3.87 25.71 20.88
C GLU A 156 -5.03 25.48 21.86
N GLY A 157 -5.22 24.25 22.35
CA GLY A 157 -6.23 23.93 23.37
C GLY A 157 -5.91 24.43 24.79
N GLU A 158 -4.65 24.74 25.10
CA GLU A 158 -4.24 25.37 26.38
C GLU A 158 -4.39 26.91 26.37
N GLN A 159 -4.66 27.51 25.21
CA GLN A 159 -4.83 28.96 25.06
C GLN A 159 -6.29 29.41 24.92
N ALA A 160 -7.24 28.47 24.98
CA ALA A 160 -8.69 28.69 24.94
C ALA A 160 -9.32 28.44 26.32
#